data_AF-A0A9D0YYI9-F1
#
_entry.id   AF-A0A9D0YYI9-F1
#
_cell.length_a   1.000
_cell.length_b   1.000
_cell.length_c   1.000
_cell.angle_alpha   90.00
_cell.angle_beta   90.00
_cell.angle_gamma   90.00
#
_symmetry.space_group_name_H-M   'P 1'
#
loop_
_entity.id
_entity.type
_entity.pdbx_description
1 polymer ?
#
loop_
_entity_poly.entity_id
_entity_poly.type
_entity_poly.pdbx_seq_one_letter_code
_entity_poly.pdbx_strand_id
1 'polypeptide(L)' 'MLEQNGKPGEKRRGWVGFVEGDAVNFMNQYQIEKMTLDDGAGNKAKLTRLKDNAIKVECTSSNIL' A
#
# COMPACT_ATOMS: atom_id res chain seq x y z
N MET A 1 -18.03 -0.38 -13.34
CA MET A 1 -18.03 -0.41 -11.86
C MET A 1 -17.13 -1.57 -11.47
N LEU A 2 -15.95 -1.34 -10.88
CA LEU A 2 -15.07 -2.43 -10.46
C LEU A 2 -15.60 -2.97 -9.13
N GLU A 3 -16.13 -4.19 -9.13
CA GLU A 3 -16.57 -4.89 -7.92
C GLU A 3 -15.34 -5.23 -7.07
N GLN A 4 -15.29 -4.69 -5.85
CA GLN A 4 -14.30 -5.10 -4.86
C GLN A 4 -14.71 -6.46 -4.29
N ASN A 5 -14.25 -7.55 -4.90
CA ASN A 5 -14.38 -8.91 -4.38
C ASN A 5 -13.41 -9.13 -3.20
N GLY A 6 -13.72 -8.52 -2.04
CA GLY A 6 -13.12 -8.91 -0.78
C GLY A 6 -13.80 -10.17 -0.26
N LYS A 7 -13.05 -11.26 -0.03
CA LYS A 7 -13.56 -12.50 0.55
C LYS A 7 -14.18 -12.20 1.93
N PRO A 8 -15.38 -12.71 2.25
CA PRO A 8 -16.01 -12.49 3.55
C PRO A 8 -15.21 -13.24 4.63
N GLY A 9 -14.37 -12.51 5.38
CA GLY A 9 -13.55 -13.06 6.46
C GLY A 9 -12.19 -12.38 6.65
N GLU A 10 -11.65 -11.69 5.64
CA GLU A 10 -10.47 -10.86 5.84
C GLU A 10 -10.87 -9.59 6.59
N LYS A 11 -10.42 -9.45 7.84
CA LYS A 11 -10.39 -8.16 8.52
C LYS A 11 -9.75 -7.18 7.54
N ARG A 12 -10.53 -6.22 7.02
CA ARG A 12 -10.02 -5.16 6.14
C ARG A 12 -8.77 -4.59 6.81
N ARG A 13 -7.59 -4.88 6.25
CA ARG A 13 -6.35 -4.31 6.77
C ARG A 13 -6.50 -2.80 6.66
N GLY A 14 -6.26 -2.07 7.75
CA GLY A 14 -6.23 -0.61 7.71
C GLY A 14 -5.18 -0.14 6.70
N TRP A 15 -5.22 1.14 6.33
CA TRP A 15 -4.33 1.74 5.32
C TRP A 15 -2.88 1.23 5.40
N VAL A 16 -2.28 1.28 6.58
CA VAL A 16 -0.89 0.82 6.83
C VAL A 16 -0.71 -0.65 6.44
N GLY A 17 -1.61 -1.53 6.87
CA GLY A 17 -1.52 -2.97 6.57
C GLY A 17 -1.73 -3.30 5.10
N PHE A 18 -2.53 -2.50 4.37
CA PHE A 18 -2.64 -2.60 2.92
C PHE A 18 -1.34 -2.18 2.23
N VAL A 19 -0.75 -1.05 2.64
CA VAL A 19 0.50 -0.54 2.04
C VAL A 19 1.66 -1.51 2.28
N GLU A 20 1.86 -1.96 3.52
CA GLU A 20 2.98 -2.84 3.89
C GLU A 20 2.82 -4.27 3.37
N GLY A 21 1.59 -4.69 3.06
CA GLY A 21 1.30 -6.01 2.51
C GLY A 21 1.11 -5.98 1.00
N ASP A 22 -0.08 -5.58 0.58
CA ASP A 22 -0.54 -5.71 -0.80
C ASP A 22 0.25 -4.81 -1.77
N ALA A 23 0.48 -3.54 -1.41
CA ALA A 23 1.19 -2.62 -2.28
C ALA A 23 2.68 -2.97 -2.43
N VAL A 24 3.35 -3.34 -1.34
CA VAL A 24 4.74 -3.83 -1.36
C VAL A 24 4.85 -5.11 -2.21
N ASN A 25 3.93 -6.06 -2.03
CA ASN A 25 3.92 -7.30 -2.81
C ASN A 25 3.72 -7.02 -4.30
N PHE A 26 2.78 -6.16 -4.67
CA PHE A 26 2.55 -5.75 -6.05
C PHE A 26 3.79 -5.07 -6.65
N MET A 27 4.41 -4.15 -5.92
CA MET A 27 5.65 -3.48 -6.36
C MET A 27 6.80 -4.47 -6.59
N ASN A 28 6.92 -5.50 -5.76
CA ASN A 28 7.88 -6.59 -5.94
C ASN A 28 7.56 -7.48 -7.12
N GLN A 29 6.32 -7.94 -7.25
CA GLN A 29 5.89 -8.85 -8.31
C GLN A 29 6.15 -8.30 -9.72
N TYR A 30 5.96 -6.99 -9.90
CA TYR A 30 6.10 -6.33 -11.21
C TYR A 30 7.40 -5.53 -11.36
N GLN A 31 8.35 -5.70 -10.43
CA GLN A 31 9.64 -4.99 -10.42
C GLN A 31 9.48 -3.47 -10.60
N ILE A 32 8.46 -2.89 -9.96
CA ILE A 32 8.23 -1.45 -10.00
C ILE A 32 9.28 -0.76 -9.14
N GLU A 33 9.85 0.32 -9.68
CA GLU A 33 10.90 1.11 -9.01
C GLU A 33 10.34 2.12 -8.02
N LYS A 34 9.22 2.76 -8.35
CA LYS A 34 8.58 3.80 -7.53
C LYS A 34 7.07 3.76 -7.66
N MET A 35 6.38 3.97 -6.55
CA MET A 35 4.92 4.03 -6.49
C MET A 35 4.46 5.09 -5.50
N THR A 36 3.40 5.81 -5.85
CA THR A 36 2.72 6.76 -4.96
C THR A 36 1.25 6.42 -4.91
N LEU A 37 0.70 6.34 -3.70
CA LEU A 37 -0.69 5.96 -3.44
C LEU A 37 -1.37 7.08 -2.65
N ASP A 38 -2.60 7.39 -3.03
CA ASP A 38 -3.50 8.33 -2.36
C ASP A 38 -4.87 7.66 -2.32
N ASP A 39 -5.43 7.49 -1.13
CA ASP A 39 -6.75 6.85 -0.97
C ASP A 39 -7.93 7.82 -1.08
N GLY A 40 -7.65 9.11 -1.27
CA GLY A 40 -8.67 10.16 -1.33
C GLY A 40 -9.28 10.53 0.03
N ALA A 41 -8.89 9.87 1.12
CA ALA A 41 -9.34 10.13 2.49
C ALA A 41 -8.24 10.74 3.38
N GLY A 42 -7.14 11.20 2.76
CA GLY A 42 -6.02 11.85 3.44
C GLY A 42 -4.86 10.90 3.75
N ASN A 43 -5.02 9.59 3.54
CA ASN A 43 -3.92 8.66 3.68
C ASN A 43 -3.09 8.61 2.39
N LYS A 44 -1.77 8.69 2.56
CA LYS A 44 -0.83 8.70 1.44
C LYS A 44 0.32 7.76 1.71
N ALA A 45 0.89 7.22 0.65
CA ALA A 45 2.07 6.38 0.73
C ALA A 45 2.99 6.61 -0.47
N LYS A 46 4.29 6.53 -0.21
CA LYS A 46 5.34 6.52 -1.22
C LYS A 46 6.20 5.29 -0.99
N LEU A 47 6.31 4.47 -2.03
CA LEU A 47 7.15 3.29 -2.04
C LEU A 47 8.29 3.52 -3.04
N THR A 48 9.52 3.21 -2.65
CA THR A 48 10.70 3.36 -3.51
C THR A 48 11.61 2.15 -3.34
N ARG A 49 11.96 1.51 -4.45
CA ARG A 49 12.96 0.46 -4.49
C ARG A 49 14.34 1.09 -4.31
N LEU A 50 15.10 0.54 -3.39
CA LEU A 50 16.47 0.91 -3.11
C LEU A 50 17.42 0.01 -3.92
N LYS A 51 18.70 0.40 -3.98
CA LYS A 51 19.72 -0.29 -4.80
C LYS A 51 20.00 -1.73 -4.36
N ASP A 52 19.68 -2.08 -3.11
CA ASP A 52 19.77 -3.41 -2.52
C ASP A 52 18.48 -4.23 -2.68
N ASN A 53 17.54 -3.77 -3.52
CA ASN A 53 16.20 -4.31 -3.71
C ASN A 53 15.26 -4.21 -2.49
N ALA A 54 15.68 -3.56 -1.40
CA ALA A 54 14.76 -3.24 -0.32
C ALA A 54 13.72 -2.21 -0.79
N ILE A 55 12.50 -2.29 -0.25
CA ILE A 55 11.45 -1.29 -0.52
C ILE A 55 11.36 -0.37 0.69
N LYS A 56 11.67 0.91 0.48
CA LYS A 56 11.39 1.96 1.45
C LYS A 56 9.91 2.36 1.33
N VAL A 57 9.19 2.29 2.45
CA VAL A 57 7.79 2.73 2.56
C VAL A 57 7.73 3.97 3.44
N GLU A 58 7.14 5.04 2.92
CA GLU A 58 6.80 6.26 3.66
C GLU A 58 5.28 6.40 3.62
N CYS A 59 4.60 6.15 4.74
CA CYS A 59 3.14 6.23 4.81
C CYS A 59 2.70 7.28 5.84
N THR A 60 1.66 8.03 5.50
CA THR A 60 0.92 8.87 6.44
C THR A 60 -0.44 8.24 6.66
N SER A 61 -0.83 8.09 7.92
CA SER A 61 -2.19 7.73 8.30
C SER A 61 -2.82 8.90 9.03
N SER A 62 -3.96 9.37 8.55
CA SER A 62 -4.70 10.49 9.14
C SER A 62 -5.66 10.05 10.24
N ASN A 63 -5.52 8.84 10.79
CA ASN A 63 -6.25 8.46 11.99
C ASN A 63 -5.68 9.24 13.19
N ILE A 64 -6.25 10.42 13.42
CA ILE A 64 -6.35 11.01 14.74
C ILE A 64 -7.14 9.99 15.57
N LEU A 65 -6.47 9.36 16.54
CA LEU A 65 -7.11 8.61 17.62
C LEU A 65 -8.04 9.53 18.41
#